data_AF-A0A939JFE2-F1
#
_entry.id   AF-A0A939JFE2-F1
#
_cell.length_a   1.000
_cell.length_b   1.000
_cell.length_c   1.000
_cell.angle_alpha   90.00
_cell.angle_beta   90.00
_cell.angle_gamma   90.00
#
_symmetry.space_group_name_H-M   'P 1'
#
loop_
_entity.id
_entity.type
_entity.pdbx_description
1 polymer ?
#
loop_
_entity_poly.entity_id
_entity_poly.type
_entity_poly.pdbx_seq_one_letter_code
_entity_poly.pdbx_strand_id
1 'polypeptide(L)'
;MKRILFSAACVSLLSLGACNSSDTTSTAADTADTAVGSAPTDNNAGAMDSTAGGSMTDTAAAGTGAMADPNGPTAPHTDDPTFMKSAAHSDQNEIQLSKLVLEKGATGMAKTHADMMITDHTKSTADLKAIAAKKNVTLPTDMDAEHKAIAEQMRKLSGKELEKKFMEQMVTDHQKTLNTMAAHKAMTQDADLQGFITKTAPVVEKHLTMSKEHNGMM
;
A
#
# COMPACT_ATOMS: atom_id res chain seq x y z
N MET A 1 -19.96 30.50 -43.80
CA MET A 1 -19.41 31.08 -42.55
C MET A 1 -20.47 30.94 -41.47
N LYS A 2 -20.21 30.25 -40.35
CA LYS A 2 -21.16 30.12 -39.23
C LYS A 2 -20.40 30.43 -37.94
N ARG A 3 -20.83 31.47 -37.23
CA ARG A 3 -20.28 31.90 -35.94
C ARG A 3 -21.08 31.21 -34.84
N ILE A 4 -20.39 30.62 -33.85
CA ILE A 4 -21.01 30.11 -32.63
C ILE A 4 -20.61 31.07 -31.50
N LEU A 5 -21.62 31.50 -30.73
CA LEU A 5 -21.50 32.53 -29.71
C LEU A 5 -21.03 31.94 -28.38
N PHE A 6 -20.11 32.64 -27.72
CA PHE A 6 -19.88 32.47 -26.28
C PHE A 6 -21.09 33.01 -25.51
N SER A 7 -21.46 32.34 -24.42
CA SER A 7 -22.32 32.91 -23.38
C SER A 7 -21.79 32.49 -22.02
N ALA A 8 -21.79 33.40 -21.06
CA ALA A 8 -21.06 33.27 -19.79
C ALA A 8 -21.99 33.25 -18.57
N ALA A 9 -21.48 32.62 -17.51
CA ALA A 9 -21.72 32.87 -16.08
C ALA A 9 -23.16 33.01 -15.54
N CYS A 10 -23.48 32.13 -14.57
CA CYS A 10 -24.23 32.51 -13.38
C CYS A 10 -23.47 32.04 -12.13
N VAL A 11 -23.34 32.91 -11.12
CA VAL A 11 -22.64 32.67 -9.85
C VAL A 11 -23.56 33.04 -8.68
N SER A 12 -23.86 32.07 -7.82
CA SER A 12 -24.55 32.23 -6.51
C SER A 12 -24.83 30.83 -5.92
N LEU A 13 -24.78 30.53 -4.62
CA LEU A 13 -24.44 31.33 -3.43
C LEU A 13 -23.94 30.39 -2.28
N LEU A 14 -23.45 30.96 -1.18
CA LEU A 14 -22.97 30.27 0.04
C LEU A 14 -24.05 29.57 0.87
N SER A 15 -23.65 28.51 1.61
CA SER A 15 -23.93 28.39 3.05
C SER A 15 -22.91 27.48 3.76
N LEU A 16 -22.51 27.87 4.98
CA LEU A 16 -21.61 27.12 5.87
C LEU A 16 -22.43 26.24 6.83
N GLY A 17 -21.80 25.17 7.35
CA GLY A 17 -22.35 24.39 8.47
C GLY A 17 -21.31 23.42 9.04
N ALA A 18 -20.56 23.85 10.04
CA ALA A 18 -19.64 23.00 10.81
C ALA A 18 -19.98 23.09 12.30
N CYS A 19 -20.30 21.97 12.93
CA CYS A 19 -20.38 21.83 14.38
C CYS A 19 -19.74 20.50 14.80
N ASN A 20 -18.61 20.60 15.50
CA ASN A 20 -18.09 19.53 16.34
C ASN A 20 -18.39 19.91 17.79
N SER A 21 -18.94 19.00 18.58
CA SER A 21 -18.92 19.09 20.04
C SER A 21 -18.90 17.69 20.63
N SER A 22 -17.94 17.49 21.53
CA SER A 22 -17.74 16.27 22.29
C SER A 22 -18.81 16.17 23.37
N ASP A 23 -19.23 14.96 23.72
CA ASP A 23 -19.86 14.71 25.01
C ASP A 23 -19.03 13.72 25.83
N THR A 24 -18.87 14.06 27.10
CA THR A 24 -18.03 13.34 28.07
C THR A 24 -18.94 12.53 28.98
N THR A 25 -18.77 11.21 29.01
CA THR A 25 -19.41 10.38 30.04
C THR A 25 -18.36 9.77 30.95
N SER A 26 -18.09 10.47 32.05
CA SER A 26 -17.32 9.93 33.18
C SER A 26 -18.28 9.57 34.31
N THR A 27 -18.29 8.29 34.68
CA THR A 27 -18.85 7.74 35.93
C THR A 27 -17.92 6.60 36.32
N ALA A 28 -17.05 6.69 37.34
CA ALA A 28 -17.28 6.97 38.77
C ALA A 28 -17.80 5.73 39.54
N ALA A 29 -16.87 5.02 40.19
CA ALA A 29 -16.98 4.13 41.36
C ALA A 29 -15.57 3.49 41.52
N ASP A 30 -14.68 3.83 42.45
CA ASP A 30 -14.74 4.07 43.91
C ASP A 30 -14.56 2.80 44.77
N THR A 31 -13.61 2.88 45.72
CA THR A 31 -13.24 1.91 46.79
C THR A 31 -12.93 0.44 46.43
N ALA A 32 -12.25 -0.36 47.25
CA ALA A 32 -11.14 -0.16 48.22
C ALA A 32 -10.68 -1.56 48.73
N ASP A 33 -9.59 -1.55 49.51
CA ASP A 33 -9.28 -2.52 50.59
C ASP A 33 -8.59 -3.88 50.30
N THR A 34 -7.26 -3.84 50.47
CA THR A 34 -6.39 -4.65 51.37
C THR A 34 -6.76 -6.09 51.80
N ALA A 35 -5.78 -7.01 51.65
CA ALA A 35 -5.34 -8.10 52.58
C ALA A 35 -4.74 -9.26 51.76
N VAL A 36 -3.43 -9.56 51.74
CA VAL A 36 -2.57 -10.21 52.75
C VAL A 36 -3.07 -11.58 53.26
N GLY A 37 -2.28 -12.65 53.07
CA GLY A 37 -2.55 -13.94 53.74
C GLY A 37 -1.95 -15.21 53.13
N SER A 38 -0.67 -15.49 53.42
CA SER A 38 -0.08 -16.84 53.62
C SER A 38 0.11 -17.85 52.46
N ALA A 39 1.34 -18.36 52.37
CA ALA A 39 1.75 -19.61 51.69
C ALA A 39 1.60 -20.82 52.66
N PRO A 40 2.01 -22.09 52.35
CA PRO A 40 3.43 -22.45 52.14
C PRO A 40 3.72 -23.69 51.23
N THR A 41 5.01 -24.12 51.18
CA THR A 41 5.55 -25.49 50.86
C THR A 41 5.33 -26.06 49.43
N ASP A 42 6.27 -26.77 48.76
CA ASP A 42 7.64 -27.20 49.10
C ASP A 42 8.54 -27.52 47.88
N ASN A 43 9.84 -27.29 48.06
CA ASN A 43 11.04 -28.01 47.55
C ASN A 43 11.00 -28.93 46.30
N ASN A 44 11.91 -28.68 45.35
CA ASN A 44 12.89 -29.69 44.90
C ASN A 44 14.17 -29.04 44.32
N ALA A 45 15.33 -29.68 44.50
CA ALA A 45 16.62 -29.20 44.00
C ALA A 45 17.51 -30.35 43.44
N GLY A 46 18.19 -30.07 42.32
CA GLY A 46 19.19 -30.92 41.64
C GLY A 46 19.42 -30.36 40.22
N ALA A 47 20.60 -29.86 39.85
CA ALA A 47 21.76 -30.63 39.35
C ALA A 47 21.35 -31.59 38.21
N MET A 48 21.89 -31.63 36.98
CA MET A 48 23.18 -31.21 36.37
C MET A 48 22.99 -31.24 34.82
N ASP A 49 23.81 -30.69 33.91
CA ASP A 49 25.06 -29.88 33.95
C ASP A 49 25.16 -29.02 32.64
N SER A 50 26.36 -28.52 32.33
CA SER A 50 26.77 -27.60 31.27
C SER A 50 26.72 -28.16 29.84
N THR A 51 26.27 -27.36 28.85
CA THR A 51 26.74 -27.44 27.45
C THR A 51 26.67 -26.06 26.82
N ALA A 52 27.80 -25.55 26.33
CA ALA A 52 27.90 -24.26 25.66
C ALA A 52 27.87 -24.40 24.13
N GLY A 53 27.11 -23.55 23.43
CA GLY A 53 27.11 -23.46 21.97
C GLY A 53 25.96 -22.64 21.40
N GLY A 54 26.27 -21.60 20.62
CA GLY A 54 25.29 -20.68 19.99
C GLY A 54 25.29 -19.29 20.68
N SER A 55 26.09 -18.32 20.24
CA SER A 55 25.95 -17.52 19.02
C SER A 55 24.84 -16.46 19.09
N MET A 56 25.25 -15.24 19.46
CA MET A 56 24.66 -13.93 19.11
C MET A 56 23.15 -13.90 18.80
N THR A 57 22.34 -13.58 19.80
CA THR A 57 20.99 -13.03 19.58
C THR A 57 20.94 -11.62 20.16
N ASP A 58 21.12 -10.61 19.31
CA ASP A 58 20.86 -9.21 19.65
C ASP A 58 20.05 -8.55 18.52
N THR A 59 18.80 -9.00 18.39
CA THR A 59 17.81 -8.38 17.52
C THR A 59 17.04 -7.34 18.33
N ALA A 60 17.60 -6.14 18.44
CA ALA A 60 16.90 -4.99 18.99
C ALA A 60 15.72 -4.62 18.09
N ALA A 61 14.50 -4.83 18.57
CA ALA A 61 13.27 -4.48 17.85
C ALA A 61 12.94 -2.98 17.96
N ALA A 62 12.62 -2.33 16.84
CA ALA A 62 11.95 -1.02 16.81
C ALA A 62 11.25 -0.78 15.46
N GLY A 63 10.00 -0.30 15.48
CA GLY A 63 9.33 0.29 14.32
C GLY A 63 8.08 -0.45 13.83
N THR A 64 6.90 -0.02 14.28
CA THR A 64 5.58 -0.52 13.89
C THR A 64 5.23 -0.24 12.42
N GLY A 65 4.64 -1.23 11.74
CA GLY A 65 4.10 -1.07 10.37
C GLY A 65 4.17 -2.32 9.47
N ALA A 66 4.22 -3.54 10.03
CA ALA A 66 4.39 -4.76 9.25
C ALA A 66 3.09 -5.57 9.13
N MET A 67 2.57 -5.71 7.90
CA MET A 67 1.73 -6.84 7.46
C MET A 67 1.92 -7.08 5.94
N ALA A 68 3.00 -7.75 5.60
CA ALA A 68 3.26 -8.41 4.32
C ALA A 68 4.26 -9.54 4.64
N ASP A 69 4.04 -10.83 4.38
CA ASP A 69 3.21 -11.58 3.41
C ASP A 69 2.63 -12.85 4.08
N PRO A 70 1.48 -13.41 3.65
CA PRO A 70 1.09 -14.78 4.04
C PRO A 70 2.10 -15.92 3.72
N ASN A 71 2.97 -15.84 2.70
CA ASN A 71 3.96 -16.86 2.30
C ASN A 71 5.15 -16.35 1.43
N GLY A 72 5.62 -15.10 1.61
CA GLY A 72 6.47 -14.43 0.60
C GLY A 72 8.00 -14.58 0.72
N PRO A 73 8.72 -14.87 -0.40
CA PRO A 73 10.10 -14.42 -0.59
C PRO A 73 10.10 -12.99 -1.15
N THR A 74 10.33 -12.02 -0.27
CA THR A 74 10.13 -10.58 -0.54
C THR A 74 11.42 -9.84 -0.92
N ALA A 75 12.48 -10.58 -1.26
CA ALA A 75 13.87 -10.11 -1.32
C ALA A 75 14.03 -8.74 -2.04
N PRO A 76 14.92 -7.87 -1.52
CA PRO A 76 15.18 -6.58 -2.17
C PRO A 76 15.67 -6.81 -3.61
N HIS A 77 15.32 -5.90 -4.52
CA HIS A 77 16.01 -5.86 -5.80
C HIS A 77 17.52 -5.72 -5.58
N THR A 78 18.30 -6.30 -6.51
CA THR A 78 19.77 -6.40 -6.43
C THR A 78 20.48 -5.07 -6.22
N ASP A 79 19.88 -3.98 -6.69
CA ASP A 79 20.37 -2.61 -6.55
C ASP A 79 19.23 -1.58 -6.67
N ASP A 80 19.52 -0.36 -6.26
CA ASP A 80 18.62 0.80 -6.32
C ASP A 80 18.10 1.11 -7.76
N PRO A 81 18.94 1.11 -8.83
CA PRO A 81 18.45 1.25 -10.21
C PRO A 81 17.40 0.20 -10.61
N THR A 82 17.55 -1.04 -10.16
CA THR A 82 16.63 -2.14 -10.46
C THR A 82 15.31 -1.97 -9.71
N PHE A 83 15.34 -1.54 -8.45
CA PHE A 83 14.13 -1.13 -7.73
C PHE A 83 13.41 0.02 -8.42
N MET A 84 14.12 1.09 -8.80
CA MET A 84 13.50 2.24 -9.47
C MET A 84 12.85 1.86 -10.81
N LYS A 85 13.46 0.96 -11.60
CA LYS A 85 12.85 0.44 -12.84
C LYS A 85 11.62 -0.44 -12.55
N SER A 86 11.67 -1.26 -11.51
CA SER A 86 10.56 -2.12 -11.09
C SER A 86 9.35 -1.31 -10.63
N ALA A 87 9.57 -0.32 -9.75
CA ALA A 87 8.53 0.60 -9.29
C ALA A 87 7.91 1.42 -10.43
N ALA A 88 8.74 1.88 -11.38
CA ALA A 88 8.26 2.56 -12.57
C ALA A 88 7.44 1.65 -13.50
N HIS A 89 7.77 0.35 -13.61
CA HIS A 89 6.92 -0.61 -14.31
C HIS A 89 5.58 -0.80 -13.60
N SER A 90 5.55 -1.05 -12.28
CA SER A 90 4.32 -1.17 -11.49
C SER A 90 3.39 0.03 -11.70
N ASP A 91 3.90 1.26 -11.59
CA ASP A 91 3.11 2.46 -11.90
C ASP A 91 2.52 2.43 -13.33
N GLN A 92 3.32 2.12 -14.36
CA GLN A 92 2.83 2.12 -15.74
C GLN A 92 1.86 0.96 -16.01
N ASN A 93 2.05 -0.20 -15.37
CA ASN A 93 1.14 -1.32 -15.44
C ASN A 93 -0.24 -0.92 -14.90
N GLU A 94 -0.27 -0.39 -13.68
CA GLU A 94 -1.50 -0.12 -12.93
C GLU A 94 -2.25 1.09 -13.49
N ILE A 95 -1.53 2.12 -13.98
CA ILE A 95 -2.12 3.24 -14.76
C ILE A 95 -2.79 2.71 -16.04
N GLN A 96 -2.13 1.82 -16.79
CA GLN A 96 -2.67 1.36 -18.09
C GLN A 96 -3.80 0.34 -17.94
N LEU A 97 -3.74 -0.58 -16.95
CA LEU A 97 -4.85 -1.46 -16.61
C LEU A 97 -6.07 -0.66 -16.10
N SER A 98 -5.85 0.38 -15.29
CA SER A 98 -6.91 1.27 -14.82
C SER A 98 -7.58 2.04 -15.97
N LYS A 99 -6.79 2.56 -16.93
CA LYS A 99 -7.33 3.17 -18.15
C LYS A 99 -8.16 2.19 -18.97
N LEU A 100 -7.70 0.94 -19.12
CA LEU A 100 -8.40 -0.10 -19.86
C LEU A 100 -9.78 -0.42 -19.26
N VAL A 101 -9.91 -0.51 -17.93
CA VAL A 101 -11.22 -0.78 -17.31
C VAL A 101 -12.17 0.41 -17.40
N LEU A 102 -11.67 1.64 -17.30
CA LEU A 102 -12.47 2.86 -17.51
C LEU A 102 -12.94 2.99 -18.96
N GLU A 103 -12.07 2.73 -19.94
CA GLU A 103 -12.41 2.70 -21.38
C GLU A 103 -13.50 1.69 -21.69
N LYS A 104 -13.45 0.51 -21.04
CA LYS A 104 -14.44 -0.57 -21.18
C LYS A 104 -15.68 -0.39 -20.30
N GLY A 105 -15.86 0.78 -19.68
CA GLY A 105 -17.10 1.17 -19.00
C GLY A 105 -17.29 0.60 -17.60
N ALA A 106 -16.21 0.36 -16.85
CA ALA A 106 -16.30 -0.04 -15.44
C ALA A 106 -17.11 0.97 -14.59
N THR A 107 -17.79 0.46 -13.57
CA THR A 107 -18.78 1.18 -12.76
C THR A 107 -18.49 1.05 -11.26
N GLY A 108 -19.18 1.87 -10.45
CA GLY A 108 -19.15 1.77 -8.99
C GLY A 108 -17.73 1.78 -8.40
N MET A 109 -17.44 0.83 -7.51
CA MET A 109 -16.16 0.74 -6.81
C MET A 109 -14.97 0.50 -7.75
N ALA A 110 -15.11 -0.35 -8.77
CA ALA A 110 -14.05 -0.59 -9.76
C ALA A 110 -13.66 0.69 -10.51
N LYS A 111 -14.64 1.53 -10.87
CA LYS A 111 -14.39 2.85 -11.47
C LYS A 111 -13.62 3.77 -10.52
N THR A 112 -14.12 3.93 -9.28
CA THR A 112 -13.50 4.78 -8.25
C THR A 112 -12.07 4.33 -7.92
N HIS A 113 -11.83 3.02 -7.91
CA HIS A 113 -10.50 2.45 -7.70
C HIS A 113 -9.56 2.79 -8.88
N ALA A 114 -10.00 2.58 -10.12
CA ALA A 114 -9.21 2.92 -11.31
C ALA A 114 -8.87 4.43 -11.42
N ASP A 115 -9.82 5.32 -11.09
CA ASP A 115 -9.55 6.78 -11.03
C ASP A 115 -8.48 7.11 -9.98
N MET A 116 -8.52 6.43 -8.82
CA MET A 116 -7.52 6.58 -7.74
C MET A 116 -6.15 6.07 -8.18
N MET A 117 -6.07 4.86 -8.76
CA MET A 117 -4.81 4.29 -9.26
C MET A 117 -4.13 5.25 -10.25
N ILE A 118 -4.87 5.75 -11.25
CA ILE A 118 -4.32 6.69 -12.24
C ILE A 118 -3.75 7.94 -11.55
N THR A 119 -4.44 8.47 -10.55
CA THR A 119 -4.03 9.69 -9.83
C THR A 119 -2.77 9.45 -9.00
N ASP A 120 -2.79 8.43 -8.14
CA ASP A 120 -1.74 8.18 -7.15
C ASP A 120 -0.47 7.62 -7.82
N HIS A 121 -0.57 6.72 -8.79
CA HIS A 121 0.59 6.20 -9.51
C HIS A 121 1.20 7.22 -10.48
N THR A 122 0.40 8.11 -11.08
CA THR A 122 0.98 9.22 -11.87
C THR A 122 1.84 10.13 -10.99
N LYS A 123 1.42 10.34 -9.73
CA LYS A 123 2.19 11.10 -8.73
C LYS A 123 3.44 10.34 -8.27
N SER A 124 3.32 9.04 -7.96
CA SER A 124 4.44 8.14 -7.66
C SER A 124 5.51 8.21 -8.77
N THR A 125 5.11 8.07 -10.03
CA THR A 125 6.00 8.15 -11.20
C THR A 125 6.68 9.52 -11.30
N ALA A 126 6.00 10.62 -10.98
CA ALA A 126 6.60 11.96 -11.00
C ALA A 126 7.67 12.13 -9.91
N ASP A 127 7.37 11.69 -8.68
CA ASP A 127 8.32 11.69 -7.56
C ASP A 127 9.55 10.81 -7.87
N LEU A 128 9.32 9.60 -8.38
CA LEU A 128 10.37 8.64 -8.73
C LEU A 128 11.26 9.13 -9.89
N LYS A 129 10.68 9.78 -10.90
CA LYS A 129 11.44 10.41 -12.00
C LYS A 129 12.42 11.47 -11.52
N ALA A 130 12.04 12.28 -10.53
CA ALA A 130 12.94 13.28 -9.94
C ALA A 130 14.15 12.63 -9.24
N ILE A 131 13.93 11.51 -8.55
CA ILE A 131 14.99 10.73 -7.89
C ILE A 131 15.89 10.05 -8.93
N ALA A 132 15.30 9.38 -9.90
CA ALA A 132 16.04 8.66 -10.95
C ALA A 132 16.91 9.60 -11.81
N ALA A 133 16.43 10.82 -12.09
CA ALA A 133 17.20 11.85 -12.78
C ALA A 133 18.48 12.26 -12.01
N LYS A 134 18.40 12.47 -10.68
CA LYS A 134 19.60 12.75 -9.85
C LYS A 134 20.63 11.61 -9.91
N LYS A 135 20.16 10.37 -10.10
CA LYS A 135 20.98 9.14 -10.09
C LYS A 135 21.36 8.65 -11.50
N ASN A 136 21.03 9.41 -12.55
CA ASN A 136 21.24 9.04 -13.96
C ASN A 136 20.61 7.68 -14.37
N VAL A 137 19.48 7.32 -13.76
CA VAL A 137 18.76 6.08 -14.08
C VAL A 137 17.62 6.36 -15.05
N THR A 138 17.68 5.75 -16.23
CA THR A 138 16.56 5.74 -17.18
C THR A 138 15.46 4.81 -16.67
N LEU A 139 14.27 5.37 -16.45
CA LEU A 139 13.07 4.61 -16.08
C LEU A 139 12.31 4.13 -17.33
N PRO A 140 11.64 2.96 -17.27
CA PRO A 140 10.67 2.57 -18.29
C PRO A 140 9.49 3.56 -18.33
N THR A 141 8.88 3.67 -19.50
CA THR A 141 7.73 4.55 -19.76
C THR A 141 6.50 3.78 -20.25
N ASP A 142 6.50 2.47 -20.08
CA ASP A 142 5.48 1.56 -20.58
C ASP A 142 5.40 0.30 -19.71
N MET A 143 4.32 -0.47 -19.86
CA MET A 143 4.09 -1.71 -19.14
C MET A 143 5.20 -2.74 -19.40
N ASP A 144 5.47 -3.60 -18.42
CA ASP A 144 6.27 -4.81 -18.64
C ASP A 144 5.52 -5.85 -19.50
N ALA A 145 6.23 -6.94 -19.85
CA ALA A 145 5.68 -7.98 -20.72
C ALA A 145 4.57 -8.82 -20.07
N GLU A 146 4.62 -9.00 -18.74
CA GLU A 146 3.63 -9.76 -17.98
C GLU A 146 2.28 -9.01 -17.98
N HIS A 147 2.32 -7.72 -17.65
CA HIS A 147 1.11 -6.91 -17.58
C HIS A 147 0.56 -6.54 -18.97
N LYS A 148 1.39 -6.52 -20.01
CA LYS A 148 0.91 -6.50 -21.41
C LYS A 148 0.07 -7.74 -21.74
N ALA A 149 0.51 -8.93 -21.33
CA ALA A 149 -0.27 -10.16 -21.52
C ALA A 149 -1.57 -10.13 -20.70
N ILE A 150 -1.54 -9.61 -19.47
CA ILE A 150 -2.74 -9.42 -18.63
C ILE A 150 -3.71 -8.42 -19.28
N ALA A 151 -3.22 -7.31 -19.85
CA ALA A 151 -4.06 -6.36 -20.58
C ALA A 151 -4.74 -7.00 -21.79
N GLU A 152 -4.05 -7.87 -22.55
CA GLU A 152 -4.64 -8.64 -23.66
C GLU A 152 -5.69 -9.67 -23.21
N GLN A 153 -5.58 -10.20 -21.99
CA GLN A 153 -6.63 -11.02 -21.40
C GLN A 153 -7.84 -10.14 -21.00
N MET A 154 -7.60 -9.05 -20.27
CA MET A 154 -8.65 -8.12 -19.82
C MET A 154 -9.39 -7.45 -20.98
N ARG A 155 -8.74 -7.16 -22.11
CA ARG A 155 -9.39 -6.66 -23.34
C ARG A 155 -10.55 -7.54 -23.81
N LYS A 156 -10.50 -8.85 -23.55
CA LYS A 156 -11.52 -9.85 -23.94
C LYS A 156 -12.68 -9.96 -22.94
N LEU A 157 -12.51 -9.46 -21.71
CA LEU A 157 -13.54 -9.48 -20.67
C LEU A 157 -14.47 -8.26 -20.80
N SER A 158 -15.60 -8.27 -20.08
CA SER A 158 -16.50 -7.12 -19.97
C SER A 158 -17.29 -7.15 -18.65
N GLY A 159 -17.91 -6.02 -18.29
CA GLY A 159 -18.77 -5.93 -17.11
C GLY A 159 -18.10 -6.46 -15.83
N LYS A 160 -18.84 -7.29 -15.06
CA LYS A 160 -18.38 -7.80 -13.77
C LYS A 160 -17.16 -8.71 -13.86
N GLU A 161 -16.96 -9.45 -14.95
CA GLU A 161 -15.76 -10.29 -15.14
C GLU A 161 -14.50 -9.43 -15.31
N LEU A 162 -14.60 -8.33 -16.05
CA LEU A 162 -13.51 -7.37 -16.20
C LEU A 162 -13.19 -6.68 -14.87
N GLU A 163 -14.23 -6.18 -14.19
CA GLU A 163 -14.08 -5.52 -12.89
C GLU A 163 -13.43 -6.48 -11.88
N LYS A 164 -13.86 -7.75 -11.82
CA LYS A 164 -13.29 -8.77 -10.92
C LYS A 164 -11.82 -9.05 -11.24
N LYS A 165 -11.49 -9.34 -12.50
CA LYS A 165 -10.09 -9.61 -12.91
C LYS A 165 -9.16 -8.42 -12.62
N PHE A 166 -9.67 -7.19 -12.73
CA PHE A 166 -8.94 -5.99 -12.32
C PHE A 166 -8.67 -5.97 -10.81
N MET A 167 -9.68 -6.16 -9.97
CA MET A 167 -9.49 -6.14 -8.51
C MET A 167 -8.58 -7.28 -8.03
N GLU A 168 -8.72 -8.49 -8.58
CA GLU A 168 -7.80 -9.62 -8.33
C GLU A 168 -6.35 -9.24 -8.65
N GLN A 169 -6.13 -8.60 -9.81
CA GLN A 169 -4.80 -8.15 -10.23
C GLN A 169 -4.24 -7.09 -9.28
N MET A 170 -5.05 -6.08 -8.89
CA MET A 170 -4.62 -5.07 -7.92
C MET A 170 -4.25 -5.69 -6.56
N VAL A 171 -4.95 -6.73 -6.08
CA VAL A 171 -4.55 -7.45 -4.86
C VAL A 171 -3.17 -8.09 -5.01
N THR A 172 -2.90 -8.77 -6.13
CA THR A 172 -1.60 -9.40 -6.40
C THR A 172 -0.47 -8.37 -6.47
N ASP A 173 -0.65 -7.32 -7.26
CA ASP A 173 0.41 -6.35 -7.56
C ASP A 173 0.76 -5.52 -6.32
N HIS A 174 -0.25 -5.02 -5.59
CA HIS A 174 -0.01 -4.23 -4.39
C HIS A 174 0.61 -5.04 -3.25
N GLN A 175 0.23 -6.32 -3.08
CA GLN A 175 0.85 -7.19 -2.08
C GLN A 175 2.34 -7.44 -2.40
N LYS A 176 2.67 -7.68 -3.67
CA LYS A 176 4.04 -7.80 -4.19
C LYS A 176 4.83 -6.49 -4.03
N THR A 177 4.23 -5.35 -4.32
CA THR A 177 4.87 -4.03 -4.19
C THR A 177 5.17 -3.67 -2.74
N LEU A 178 4.26 -3.92 -1.78
CA LEU A 178 4.53 -3.71 -0.35
C LEU A 178 5.70 -4.58 0.15
N ASN A 179 5.70 -5.86 -0.21
CA ASN A 179 6.79 -6.79 0.08
C ASN A 179 8.14 -6.25 -0.39
N THR A 180 8.24 -5.91 -1.68
CA THR A 180 9.46 -5.39 -2.30
C THR A 180 9.87 -4.04 -1.71
N MET A 181 8.92 -3.15 -1.41
CA MET A 181 9.18 -1.87 -0.75
C MET A 181 9.77 -2.05 0.65
N ALA A 182 9.17 -2.92 1.48
CA ALA A 182 9.66 -3.19 2.84
C ALA A 182 11.10 -3.73 2.82
N ALA A 183 11.37 -4.73 1.98
CA ALA A 183 12.70 -5.34 1.87
C ALA A 183 13.73 -4.38 1.25
N HIS A 184 13.38 -3.65 0.19
CA HIS A 184 14.31 -2.71 -0.43
C HIS A 184 14.61 -1.51 0.49
N LYS A 185 13.64 -1.02 1.28
CA LYS A 185 13.87 0.01 2.31
C LYS A 185 14.83 -0.44 3.42
N ALA A 186 14.89 -1.74 3.72
CA ALA A 186 15.85 -2.30 4.67
C ALA A 186 17.26 -2.48 4.08
N MET A 187 17.38 -2.58 2.75
CA MET A 187 18.65 -2.76 2.04
C MET A 187 19.29 -1.41 1.65
N THR A 188 18.52 -0.55 0.98
CA THR A 188 19.04 0.69 0.40
C THR A 188 19.55 1.66 1.47
N GLN A 189 20.71 2.25 1.23
CA GLN A 189 21.30 3.30 2.06
C GLN A 189 20.96 4.70 1.50
N ASP A 190 20.18 4.79 0.42
CA ASP A 190 19.90 6.04 -0.25
C ASP A 190 18.70 6.77 0.37
N ALA A 191 18.96 7.95 0.95
CA ALA A 191 17.96 8.72 1.68
C ALA A 191 16.78 9.20 0.81
N ASP A 192 17.00 9.48 -0.48
CA ASP A 192 15.90 9.84 -1.39
C ASP A 192 14.95 8.63 -1.60
N LEU A 193 15.51 7.41 -1.76
CA LEU A 193 14.71 6.19 -1.94
C LEU A 193 14.05 5.71 -0.65
N GLN A 194 14.73 5.79 0.50
CA GLN A 194 14.09 5.55 1.81
C GLN A 194 12.92 6.52 2.04
N GLY A 195 13.08 7.79 1.66
CA GLY A 195 12.02 8.80 1.69
C GLY A 195 10.85 8.49 0.76
N PHE A 196 11.15 8.10 -0.49
CA PHE A 196 10.15 7.66 -1.47
C PHE A 196 9.33 6.48 -0.95
N ILE A 197 9.97 5.42 -0.45
CA ILE A 197 9.25 4.24 0.04
C ILE A 197 8.41 4.58 1.26
N THR A 198 8.95 5.36 2.21
CA THR A 198 8.22 5.82 3.41
C THR A 198 6.96 6.60 3.04
N LYS A 199 7.00 7.40 1.97
CA LYS A 199 5.86 8.19 1.45
C LYS A 199 4.85 7.33 0.69
N THR A 200 5.30 6.35 -0.08
CA THR A 200 4.46 5.60 -1.03
C THR A 200 3.82 4.36 -0.41
N ALA A 201 4.50 3.64 0.49
CA ALA A 201 3.98 2.38 1.05
C ALA A 201 2.58 2.50 1.71
N PRO A 202 2.25 3.55 2.49
CA PRO A 202 0.89 3.70 3.06
C PRO A 202 -0.20 3.90 2.01
N VAL A 203 0.15 4.41 0.82
CA VAL A 203 -0.78 4.57 -0.30
C VAL A 203 -1.06 3.20 -0.92
N VAL A 204 -0.01 2.40 -1.17
CA VAL A 204 -0.12 1.03 -1.68
C VAL A 204 -0.88 0.12 -0.70
N GLU A 205 -0.71 0.29 0.61
CA GLU A 205 -1.45 -0.44 1.64
C GLU A 205 -2.95 -0.10 1.65
N LYS A 206 -3.29 1.19 1.53
CA LYS A 206 -4.68 1.64 1.37
C LYS A 206 -5.32 1.04 0.11
N HIS A 207 -4.62 1.09 -1.02
CA HIS A 207 -5.10 0.52 -2.28
C HIS A 207 -5.33 -0.99 -2.16
N LEU A 208 -4.36 -1.75 -1.61
CA LEU A 208 -4.49 -3.18 -1.34
C LEU A 208 -5.71 -3.52 -0.47
N THR A 209 -5.97 -2.71 0.56
CA THR A 209 -7.11 -2.88 1.45
C THR A 209 -8.42 -2.72 0.69
N MET A 210 -8.56 -1.65 -0.09
CA MET A 210 -9.72 -1.43 -0.97
C MET A 210 -9.90 -2.56 -2.00
N SER A 211 -8.82 -3.13 -2.52
CA SER A 211 -8.87 -4.23 -3.49
C SER A 211 -9.34 -5.54 -2.85
N LYS A 212 -8.86 -5.85 -1.64
CA LYS A 212 -9.28 -7.02 -0.85
C LYS A 212 -10.77 -6.92 -0.46
N GLU A 213 -11.20 -5.76 0.02
CA GLU A 213 -12.61 -5.49 0.33
C GLU A 213 -13.49 -5.68 -0.89
N HIS A 214 -13.12 -5.10 -2.05
CA HIS A 214 -13.95 -5.22 -3.25
C HIS A 214 -14.03 -6.66 -3.76
N ASN A 215 -12.92 -7.39 -3.78
CA ASN A 215 -12.88 -8.79 -4.25
C ASN A 215 -13.66 -9.74 -3.34
N GLY A 216 -13.82 -9.42 -2.05
CA GLY A 216 -14.69 -10.15 -1.13
C GLY A 216 -16.20 -9.87 -1.30
N MET A 217 -16.57 -8.86 -2.10
CA MET A 217 -17.96 -8.46 -2.38
C MET A 217 -18.44 -8.85 -3.81
N MET A 218 -17.60 -9.55 -4.59
CA MET A 218 -17.81 -9.91 -6.00
C MET A 218 -18.15 -11.38 -6.20
#